data_AF-J7CV80-F1
#
_entry.id   AF-J7CV80-F1
#
_cell.length_a   1.000
_cell.length_b   1.000
_cell.length_c   1.000
_cell.angle_alpha   90.00
_cell.angle_beta   90.00
_cell.angle_gamma   90.00
#
_symmetry.space_group_name_H-M   'P 1'
#
loop_
_entity.id
_entity.type
_entity.pdbx_description
1 polymer ?
#
loop_
_entity_poly.entity_id
_entity_poly.type
_entity_poly.pdbx_seq_one_letter_code
_entity_poly.pdbx_strand_id
1 'polypeptide(L)'
;MVLGVSTIGFAVATGIYALDKLPAQERISSAETQYIANDYAGVLNTLKEDEPEKLPTGAKYVAAVSAVQLDNLSNEQKAAILNNLSLKSSENTLLYWIYAGKGNFDKALDVAKNLGDNQYILHAYTKLYDAKKTNNKMKGEKKQELLTKYEEEINKYMKLLGGEDGNEAN
;
A
#
# COMPACT_ATOMS: atom_id res chain seq x y z
N MET A 1 -29.17 -12.32 -41.91
CA MET A 1 -29.40 -12.68 -40.50
C MET A 1 -28.10 -12.72 -39.67
N VAL A 2 -26.99 -13.23 -40.22
CA VAL A 2 -25.67 -13.30 -39.52
C VAL A 2 -25.10 -11.93 -39.11
N LEU A 3 -25.26 -10.89 -39.94
CA LEU A 3 -24.77 -9.54 -39.62
C LEU A 3 -25.48 -8.89 -38.43
N GLY A 4 -26.79 -9.12 -38.26
CA GLY A 4 -27.57 -8.57 -37.16
C GLY A 4 -27.27 -9.22 -35.80
N VAL A 5 -26.93 -10.52 -35.80
CA VAL A 5 -26.51 -11.23 -34.58
C VAL A 5 -25.11 -10.77 -34.16
N SER A 6 -24.21 -10.49 -35.12
CA SER A 6 -22.86 -9.99 -34.83
C SER A 6 -22.86 -8.57 -34.25
N THR A 7 -23.69 -7.65 -34.78
CA THR A 7 -23.79 -6.29 -34.23
C THR A 7 -24.41 -6.25 -32.84
N ILE A 8 -25.41 -7.10 -32.56
CA ILE A 8 -25.98 -7.24 -31.21
C ILE A 8 -24.94 -7.79 -30.24
N GLY A 9 -24.20 -8.84 -30.63
CA GLY A 9 -23.12 -9.40 -29.81
C GLY A 9 -22.04 -8.37 -29.48
N PHE A 10 -21.64 -7.55 -30.45
CA PHE A 10 -20.68 -6.46 -30.23
C PHE A 10 -21.23 -5.38 -29.30
N ALA A 11 -22.49 -4.95 -29.47
CA ALA A 11 -23.13 -3.95 -28.62
C ALA A 11 -23.28 -4.42 -27.15
N VAL A 12 -23.58 -5.71 -26.94
CA VAL A 12 -23.63 -6.29 -25.60
C VAL A 12 -22.23 -6.34 -24.97
N ALA A 13 -21.21 -6.74 -25.73
CA ALA A 13 -19.82 -6.78 -25.25
C ALA A 13 -19.29 -5.39 -24.89
N THR A 14 -19.52 -4.38 -25.73
CA THR A 14 -19.11 -2.99 -25.45
C THR A 14 -19.92 -2.39 -24.30
N GLY A 15 -21.21 -2.73 -24.19
CA GLY A 15 -22.06 -2.31 -23.07
C GLY A 15 -21.55 -2.82 -21.72
N ILE A 16 -21.24 -4.13 -21.60
CA ILE A 16 -20.68 -4.72 -20.37
C ILE A 16 -19.32 -4.09 -20.04
N TYR A 17 -18.44 -3.93 -21.04
CA TYR A 17 -17.14 -3.29 -20.85
C TYR A 17 -17.25 -1.85 -20.33
N ALA A 18 -18.17 -1.06 -20.88
CA ALA A 18 -18.40 0.32 -20.46
C ALA A 18 -18.94 0.39 -19.02
N LEU A 19 -19.86 -0.50 -18.65
CA LEU A 19 -20.42 -0.57 -17.31
C LEU A 19 -19.39 -0.90 -16.23
N ASP A 20 -18.35 -1.68 -16.56
CA ASP A 20 -17.27 -1.99 -15.62
C ASP A 20 -16.18 -0.90 -15.57
N LYS A 21 -15.81 -0.35 -16.74
CA LYS A 21 -14.66 0.58 -16.83
C LYS A 21 -14.99 2.01 -16.44
N LEU A 22 -16.20 2.48 -16.71
CA LEU A 22 -16.60 3.86 -16.37
C LEU A 22 -16.56 4.11 -14.85
N PRO A 23 -17.16 3.26 -13.98
CA PRO A 23 -17.09 3.49 -12.54
C PRO A 23 -15.66 3.43 -11.99
N ALA A 24 -14.80 2.57 -12.56
CA ALA A 24 -13.40 2.50 -12.15
C ALA A 24 -12.63 3.78 -12.50
N GLN A 25 -12.84 4.34 -13.70
CA GLN A 25 -12.23 5.61 -14.11
C GLN A 25 -12.73 6.79 -13.28
N GLU A 26 -14.03 6.84 -12.96
CA GLU A 26 -14.59 7.88 -12.09
C GLU A 26 -13.99 7.83 -10.68
N ARG A 27 -13.83 6.64 -10.09
CA ARG A 27 -13.13 6.49 -8.79
C ARG A 27 -11.69 6.97 -8.85
N ILE A 28 -10.95 6.60 -9.88
CA ILE A 28 -9.55 7.03 -10.06
C ILE A 28 -9.46 8.55 -10.20
N SER A 29 -10.31 9.16 -11.03
CA SER A 29 -10.35 10.61 -11.21
C SER A 29 -10.75 11.35 -9.92
N SER A 30 -11.70 10.80 -9.15
CA SER A 30 -12.08 11.33 -7.84
C SER A 30 -10.90 11.27 -6.86
N ALA A 31 -10.20 10.15 -6.80
CA ALA A 31 -9.02 9.99 -5.94
C ALA A 31 -7.90 10.97 -6.31
N GLU A 32 -7.63 11.20 -7.60
CA GLU A 32 -6.66 12.20 -8.05
C GLU A 32 -7.08 13.63 -7.67
N THR A 33 -8.38 13.93 -7.76
CA THR A 33 -8.93 15.23 -7.33
C THR A 33 -8.79 15.43 -5.82
N GLN A 34 -9.10 14.41 -5.02
CA GLN A 34 -8.91 14.43 -3.57
C GLN A 34 -7.44 14.61 -3.20
N TYR A 35 -6.53 13.95 -3.91
CA TYR A 35 -5.09 14.13 -3.73
C TYR A 35 -4.65 15.58 -3.96
N ILE A 36 -5.10 16.21 -5.05
CA ILE A 36 -4.83 17.63 -5.34
C ILE A 36 -5.39 18.54 -4.24
N ALA A 37 -6.53 18.16 -3.64
CA ALA A 37 -7.14 18.86 -2.52
C ALA A 37 -6.49 18.55 -1.15
N ASN A 38 -5.43 17.73 -1.10
CA ASN A 38 -4.81 17.19 0.13
C ASN A 38 -5.74 16.34 1.01
N ASP A 39 -6.84 15.82 0.47
CA ASP A 39 -7.74 14.89 1.15
C ASP A 39 -7.20 13.45 1.03
N TYR A 40 -6.08 13.19 1.69
CA TYR A 40 -5.40 11.89 1.66
C TYR A 40 -6.27 10.75 2.20
N ALA A 41 -7.11 11.03 3.20
CA ALA A 41 -8.06 10.06 3.73
C ALA A 41 -9.13 9.72 2.69
N GLY A 42 -9.64 10.73 1.98
CA GLY A 42 -10.53 10.56 0.83
C GLY A 42 -9.93 9.65 -0.24
N VAL A 43 -8.66 9.86 -0.62
CA VAL A 43 -7.97 9.01 -1.61
C VAL A 43 -8.03 7.54 -1.23
N LEU A 44 -7.61 7.20 -0.01
CA LEU A 44 -7.56 5.81 0.45
C LEU A 44 -8.97 5.20 0.59
N ASN A 45 -9.95 6.00 1.01
CA ASN A 45 -11.34 5.56 1.12
C ASN A 45 -11.96 5.29 -0.25
N THR A 46 -11.73 6.16 -1.24
CA THR A 46 -12.23 6.02 -2.62
C THR A 46 -11.67 4.76 -3.30
N LEU A 47 -10.38 4.45 -3.07
CA LEU A 47 -9.68 3.31 -3.67
C LEU A 47 -9.63 2.06 -2.77
N LYS A 48 -10.46 2.03 -1.71
CA LYS A 48 -10.40 0.97 -0.68
C LYS A 48 -10.71 -0.41 -1.23
N GLU A 49 -11.66 -0.53 -2.13
CA GLU A 49 -12.09 -1.82 -2.70
C GLU A 49 -11.30 -2.19 -3.97
N ASP A 50 -10.49 -1.28 -4.51
CA ASP A 50 -9.65 -1.56 -5.67
C ASP A 50 -8.43 -2.40 -5.31
N GLU A 51 -8.09 -3.36 -6.17
CA GLU A 51 -6.86 -4.16 -6.07
C GLU A 51 -5.65 -3.28 -6.42
N PRO A 52 -4.69 -3.07 -5.50
CA PRO A 52 -3.56 -2.17 -5.71
C PRO A 52 -2.77 -2.45 -6.99
N GLU A 53 -2.57 -3.71 -7.36
CA GLU A 53 -1.84 -4.14 -8.56
C GLU A 53 -2.51 -3.71 -9.86
N LYS A 54 -3.84 -3.65 -9.88
CA LYS A 54 -4.63 -3.31 -11.08
C LYS A 54 -4.79 -1.80 -11.29
N LEU A 55 -4.42 -0.99 -10.31
CA LEU A 55 -4.48 0.46 -10.43
C LEU A 55 -3.48 0.98 -11.48
N PRO A 56 -3.84 2.02 -12.24
CA PRO A 56 -2.86 2.71 -13.08
C PRO A 56 -1.80 3.39 -12.21
N THR A 57 -0.61 3.64 -12.76
CA THR A 57 0.54 4.20 -12.03
C THR A 57 0.22 5.53 -11.33
N GLY A 58 -0.59 6.40 -11.95
CA GLY A 58 -1.05 7.64 -11.32
C GLY A 58 -1.83 7.40 -10.03
N ALA A 59 -2.85 6.52 -10.09
CA ALA A 59 -3.63 6.12 -8.93
C ALA A 59 -2.79 5.43 -7.84
N LYS A 60 -1.84 4.57 -8.24
CA LYS A 60 -0.87 3.94 -7.30
C LYS A 60 -0.06 5.00 -6.57
N TYR A 61 0.47 5.98 -7.30
CA TYR A 61 1.27 7.05 -6.72
C TYR A 61 0.49 7.90 -5.72
N VAL A 62 -0.69 8.40 -6.09
CA VAL A 62 -1.49 9.22 -5.17
C VAL A 62 -1.93 8.43 -3.94
N ALA A 63 -2.26 7.14 -4.08
CA ALA A 63 -2.59 6.27 -2.96
C ALA A 63 -1.38 6.02 -2.05
N ALA A 64 -0.20 5.75 -2.62
CA ALA A 64 1.03 5.55 -1.87
C ALA A 64 1.44 6.80 -1.09
N VAL A 65 1.43 7.98 -1.72
CA VAL A 65 1.71 9.25 -1.04
C VAL A 65 0.69 9.50 0.07
N SER A 66 -0.60 9.29 -0.20
CA SER A 66 -1.66 9.46 0.80
C SER A 66 -1.46 8.54 2.00
N ALA A 67 -1.03 7.30 1.78
CA ALA A 67 -0.71 6.36 2.85
C ALA A 67 0.47 6.85 3.71
N VAL A 68 1.55 7.35 3.10
CA VAL A 68 2.69 7.93 3.83
C VAL A 68 2.26 9.15 4.66
N GLN A 69 1.43 10.02 4.08
CA GLN A 69 0.94 11.23 4.77
C GLN A 69 0.12 10.90 6.01
N LEU A 70 -0.70 9.84 5.95
CA LEU A 70 -1.56 9.39 7.05
C LEU A 70 -0.86 8.45 8.04
N ASP A 71 0.38 8.06 7.78
CA ASP A 71 1.14 7.18 8.66
C ASP A 71 1.46 7.86 10.01
N ASN A 72 1.81 7.09 11.04
CA ASN A 72 2.23 7.59 12.35
C ASN A 72 3.75 7.85 12.46
N LEU A 73 4.49 7.77 11.35
CA LEU A 73 5.88 8.23 11.23
C LEU A 73 6.05 9.71 11.59
N SER A 74 7.27 10.10 11.99
CA SER A 74 7.63 11.50 12.20
C SER A 74 7.58 12.29 10.89
N ASN A 75 7.45 13.62 10.99
CA ASN A 75 7.41 14.47 9.80
C ASN A 75 8.71 14.37 8.98
N GLU A 76 9.85 14.21 9.64
CA GLU A 76 11.16 14.04 9.01
C GLU A 76 11.23 12.71 8.25
N GLN A 77 10.74 11.63 8.86
CA GLN A 77 10.67 10.32 8.21
C GLN A 77 9.75 10.34 6.98
N LYS A 78 8.56 10.94 7.12
CA LYS A 78 7.63 11.14 6.00
C LYS A 78 8.28 11.93 4.88
N ALA A 79 8.94 13.04 5.19
CA ALA A 79 9.61 13.86 4.19
C ALA A 79 10.71 13.09 3.45
N ALA A 80 11.53 12.30 4.17
CA ALA A 80 12.57 11.47 3.56
C ALA A 80 11.99 10.43 2.57
N ILE A 81 10.86 9.81 2.91
CA ILE A 81 10.16 8.88 2.02
C ILE A 81 9.58 9.62 0.81
N LEU A 82 8.83 10.70 1.05
CA LEU A 82 8.14 11.46 0.00
C LEU A 82 9.10 12.10 -1.00
N ASN A 83 10.29 12.50 -0.58
CA ASN A 83 11.35 13.01 -1.46
C ASN A 83 11.85 11.97 -2.47
N ASN A 84 11.72 10.69 -2.16
CA ASN A 84 12.15 9.58 -3.02
C ASN A 84 10.97 8.89 -3.74
N LEU A 85 9.73 9.27 -3.42
CA LEU A 85 8.54 8.69 -4.03
C LEU A 85 8.09 9.53 -5.23
N SER A 86 7.92 8.89 -6.38
CA SER A 86 7.50 9.56 -7.62
C SER A 86 6.65 8.63 -8.51
N LEU A 87 6.08 9.17 -9.58
CA LEU A 87 5.41 8.39 -10.62
C LEU A 87 6.34 7.35 -11.30
N LYS A 88 7.66 7.49 -11.15
CA LYS A 88 8.66 6.58 -11.71
C LYS A 88 9.18 5.56 -10.69
N SER A 89 8.75 5.65 -9.42
CA SER A 89 9.12 4.67 -8.41
C SER A 89 8.70 3.26 -8.85
N SER A 90 9.44 2.25 -8.38
CA SER A 90 9.12 0.87 -8.71
C SER A 90 7.70 0.54 -8.26
N GLU A 91 7.02 -0.34 -8.99
CA GLU A 91 5.67 -0.77 -8.64
C GLU A 91 5.62 -1.34 -7.22
N ASN A 92 6.59 -2.17 -6.83
CA ASN A 92 6.68 -2.72 -5.49
C ASN A 92 6.84 -1.65 -4.40
N THR A 93 7.59 -0.57 -4.67
CA THR A 93 7.70 0.57 -3.73
C THR A 93 6.35 1.24 -3.51
N LEU A 94 5.57 1.47 -4.57
CA LEU A 94 4.23 2.05 -4.45
C LEU A 94 3.26 1.08 -3.75
N LEU A 95 3.26 -0.19 -4.16
CA LEU A 95 2.41 -1.23 -3.59
C LEU A 95 2.63 -1.41 -2.09
N TYR A 96 3.88 -1.34 -1.62
CA TYR A 96 4.19 -1.40 -0.21
C TYR A 96 3.41 -0.36 0.60
N TRP A 97 3.49 0.93 0.21
CA TRP A 97 2.82 2.02 0.90
C TRP A 97 1.30 1.92 0.80
N ILE A 98 0.77 1.49 -0.36
CA ILE A 98 -0.67 1.27 -0.51
C ILE A 98 -1.15 0.16 0.44
N TYR A 99 -0.43 -0.96 0.53
CA TYR A 99 -0.79 -2.05 1.44
C TYR A 99 -0.69 -1.66 2.91
N ALA A 100 0.34 -0.89 3.28
CA ALA A 100 0.46 -0.32 4.62
C ALA A 100 -0.72 0.61 4.94
N GLY A 101 -1.08 1.53 4.05
CA GLY A 101 -2.21 2.45 4.22
C GLY A 101 -3.57 1.76 4.30
N LYS A 102 -3.76 0.64 3.57
CA LYS A 102 -4.98 -0.19 3.65
C LYS A 102 -5.05 -1.06 4.91
N GLY A 103 -4.00 -1.06 5.74
CA GLY A 103 -3.91 -1.91 6.94
C GLY A 103 -3.61 -3.39 6.64
N ASN A 104 -3.22 -3.73 5.41
CA ASN A 104 -2.85 -5.09 5.03
C ASN A 104 -1.35 -5.29 5.24
N PHE A 105 -0.94 -5.29 6.51
CA PHE A 105 0.47 -5.28 6.90
C PHE A 105 1.20 -6.60 6.57
N ASP A 106 0.48 -7.72 6.48
CA ASP A 106 1.07 -9.00 6.08
C ASP A 106 1.50 -8.94 4.59
N LYS A 107 0.67 -8.37 3.70
CA LYS A 107 1.06 -8.09 2.31
C LYS A 107 2.14 -7.03 2.19
N ALA A 108 2.07 -5.96 3.00
CA ALA A 108 3.13 -4.95 3.02
C ALA A 108 4.49 -5.57 3.39
N LEU A 109 4.52 -6.47 4.38
CA LEU A 109 5.72 -7.21 4.77
C LEU A 109 6.27 -8.09 3.63
N ASP A 110 5.40 -8.82 2.92
CA ASP A 110 5.80 -9.64 1.79
C ASP A 110 6.47 -8.80 0.69
N VAL A 111 5.87 -7.64 0.35
CA VAL A 111 6.43 -6.70 -0.62
C VAL A 111 7.76 -6.14 -0.14
N ALA A 112 7.86 -5.74 1.12
CA ALA A 112 9.10 -5.21 1.71
C ALA A 112 10.25 -6.25 1.67
N LYS A 113 9.95 -7.51 1.98
CA LYS A 113 10.92 -8.62 1.88
C LYS A 113 11.33 -8.89 0.44
N ASN A 114 10.40 -8.80 -0.52
CA ASN A 114 10.72 -8.94 -1.94
C ASN A 114 11.63 -7.82 -2.45
N LEU A 115 11.43 -6.60 -1.97
CA LEU A 115 12.30 -5.45 -2.23
C LEU A 115 13.69 -5.60 -1.58
N GLY A 116 13.78 -6.34 -0.47
CA GLY A 116 15.01 -6.40 0.34
C GLY A 116 15.27 -5.11 1.14
N ASP A 117 14.25 -4.27 1.32
CA ASP A 117 14.38 -2.99 2.01
C ASP A 117 14.20 -3.16 3.52
N ASN A 118 15.30 -3.11 4.26
CA ASN A 118 15.32 -3.31 5.71
C ASN A 118 14.48 -2.27 6.48
N GLN A 119 14.38 -1.03 5.98
CA GLN A 119 13.56 0.01 6.60
C GLN A 119 12.07 -0.30 6.45
N TYR A 120 11.67 -0.78 5.27
CA TYR A 120 10.27 -1.16 5.00
C TYR A 120 9.90 -2.43 5.76
N ILE A 121 10.83 -3.39 5.87
CA ILE A 121 10.61 -4.60 6.66
C ILE A 121 10.41 -4.24 8.14
N LEU A 122 11.27 -3.39 8.70
CA LEU A 122 11.13 -2.91 10.07
C LEU A 122 9.77 -2.22 10.28
N HIS A 123 9.42 -1.28 9.40
CA HIS A 123 8.15 -0.56 9.49
C HIS A 123 6.94 -1.51 9.44
N ALA A 124 6.92 -2.48 8.52
CA ALA A 124 5.84 -3.45 8.42
C ALA A 124 5.71 -4.31 9.68
N TYR A 125 6.81 -4.78 10.28
CA TYR A 125 6.76 -5.51 11.54
C TYR A 125 6.24 -4.66 12.71
N THR A 126 6.62 -3.37 12.78
CA THR A 126 6.07 -2.43 13.77
C THR A 126 4.55 -2.29 13.62
N LYS A 127 4.06 -2.12 12.39
CA LYS A 127 2.60 -2.06 12.12
C LYS A 127 1.88 -3.35 12.49
N LEU A 128 2.48 -4.50 12.17
CA LEU A 128 1.96 -5.81 12.57
C LEU A 128 1.85 -5.89 14.10
N TYR A 129 2.91 -5.54 14.82
CA TYR A 129 2.93 -5.54 16.27
C TYR A 129 1.81 -4.67 16.86
N ASP A 130 1.68 -3.41 16.42
CA ASP A 130 0.67 -2.46 16.91
C ASP A 130 -0.76 -2.96 16.66
N ALA A 131 -1.02 -3.46 15.45
CA ALA A 131 -2.32 -4.00 15.08
C ALA A 131 -2.68 -5.26 15.86
N LYS A 132 -1.70 -6.14 16.11
CA LYS A 132 -1.93 -7.36 16.88
C LYS A 132 -2.09 -7.06 18.38
N LYS A 133 -1.34 -6.10 18.93
CA LYS A 133 -1.43 -5.67 20.33
C LYS A 133 -2.82 -5.16 20.70
N THR A 134 -3.46 -4.44 19.79
CA THR A 134 -4.80 -3.87 19.99
C THR A 134 -5.96 -4.81 19.62
N ASN A 135 -5.67 -6.00 19.09
CA ASN A 135 -6.69 -6.98 18.72
C ASN A 135 -7.26 -7.69 19.97
N ASN A 136 -8.54 -7.45 20.27
CA ASN A 136 -9.26 -8.02 21.42
C ASN A 136 -10.01 -9.32 21.10
N LYS A 137 -10.01 -9.78 19.85
CA LYS A 137 -10.75 -10.98 19.39
C LYS A 137 -9.89 -12.23 19.28
N MET A 138 -8.56 -12.10 19.41
CA MET A 138 -7.60 -13.21 19.29
C MET A 138 -7.39 -13.91 20.64
N LYS A 139 -7.20 -15.24 20.60
CA LYS A 139 -6.81 -16.01 21.80
C LYS A 139 -5.49 -15.51 22.37
N GLY A 140 -5.40 -15.37 23.70
CA GLY A 140 -4.25 -14.79 24.39
C GLY A 140 -2.91 -15.44 24.06
N GLU A 141 -2.84 -16.77 24.05
CA GLU A 141 -1.61 -17.52 23.74
C GLU A 141 -1.09 -17.22 22.33
N LYS A 142 -1.96 -17.36 21.31
CA LYS A 142 -1.60 -17.06 19.91
C LYS A 142 -1.20 -15.61 19.71
N LYS A 143 -1.88 -14.70 20.41
CA LYS A 143 -1.55 -13.27 20.38
C LYS A 143 -0.15 -13.04 20.96
N GLN A 144 0.18 -13.65 22.09
CA GLN A 144 1.49 -13.50 22.72
C GLN A 144 2.60 -14.08 21.85
N GLU A 145 2.40 -15.26 21.26
CA GLU A 145 3.36 -15.88 20.33
C GLU A 145 3.70 -14.96 19.15
N LEU A 146 2.67 -14.38 18.51
CA LEU A 146 2.87 -13.46 17.39
C LEU A 146 3.57 -12.17 17.83
N LEU A 147 3.19 -11.60 18.98
CA LEU A 147 3.82 -10.38 19.49
C LEU A 147 5.30 -10.58 19.80
N THR A 148 5.66 -11.69 20.45
CA THR A 148 7.05 -12.05 20.71
C THR A 148 7.83 -12.21 19.40
N LYS A 149 7.27 -12.92 18.42
CA LYS A 149 7.90 -13.08 17.10
C LYS A 149 8.13 -11.74 16.39
N TYR A 150 7.15 -10.85 16.40
CA TYR A 150 7.29 -9.54 15.76
C TYR A 150 8.31 -8.67 16.49
N GLU A 151 8.34 -8.71 17.83
CA GLU A 151 9.32 -7.98 18.63
C GLU A 151 10.76 -8.45 18.38
N GLU A 152 10.99 -9.75 18.25
CA GLU A 152 12.29 -10.31 17.86
C GLU A 152 12.76 -9.80 16.49
N GLU A 153 11.87 -9.81 15.50
CA GLU A 153 12.18 -9.31 14.15
C GLU A 153 12.41 -7.79 14.15
N ILE A 154 11.60 -7.00 14.88
CA ILE A 154 11.82 -5.56 15.06
C ILE A 154 13.22 -5.30 15.62
N ASN A 155 13.59 -5.98 16.72
CA ASN A 155 14.90 -5.84 17.35
C ASN A 155 16.05 -6.21 16.41
N LYS A 156 15.86 -7.26 15.59
CA LYS A 156 16.83 -7.69 14.58
C LYS A 156 17.06 -6.60 13.52
N TYR A 157 16.00 -6.07 12.92
CA TYR A 157 16.13 -5.06 11.87
C TYR A 157 16.58 -3.69 12.41
N MET A 158 16.20 -3.32 13.64
CA MET A 158 16.75 -2.14 14.31
C MET A 158 18.26 -2.23 14.50
N LYS A 159 18.79 -3.39 14.94
CA LYS A 159 20.23 -3.60 15.07
C LYS A 159 20.96 -3.57 13.73
N LEU A 160 20.34 -4.13 12.69
CA LEU A 160 20.90 -4.13 11.34
C LEU A 160 21.07 -2.69 10.84
N LEU A 161 20.00 -1.90 10.90
CA LEU A 161 20.00 -0.50 10.44
C LEU A 161 20.92 0.40 11.29
N GLY A 162 20.94 0.22 12.62
CA GLY A 162 21.84 0.98 13.50
C GLY A 162 23.31 0.52 13.46
N GLY A 163 23.58 -0.66 12.88
CA GLY A 163 24.93 -1.19 12.67
C GLY A 163 25.50 -0.88 11.28
N GLU A 164 24.64 -0.65 10.28
CA GLU A 164 25.05 -0.24 8.92
C GLU A 164 25.70 1.16 8.91
N ASP A 165 25.31 2.07 9.81
CA ASP A 165 25.96 3.39 9.99
C ASP A 165 27.43 3.30 10.48
N GLY A 166 27.89 2.13 10.92
CA GLY A 166 29.23 1.93 11.50
C GLY A 166 30.27 1.31 10.56
N ASN A 167 29.90 0.93 9.33
CA ASN A 167 30.78 0.12 8.45
C ASN A 167 31.25 0.83 7.16
N GLU A 168 31.05 2.14 7.05
CA GLU A 168 31.60 2.98 5.95
C GLU A 168 32.90 3.73 6.32
N ALA A 169 33.60 3.30 7.37
CA ALA A 169 34.91 3.83 7.73
C ALA A 169 35.96 2.71 7.78
N ASN A 170 36.38 2.22 6.60
CA ASN A 170 37.69 1.61 6.37
C ASN A 170 38.11 1.75 4.91
#